data_AF-A0A1C3KGL6-F1
#
_entry.id   AF-A0A1C3KGL6-F1
#
_cell.length_a   1.000
_cell.length_b   1.000
_cell.length_c   1.000
_cell.angle_alpha   90.00
_cell.angle_beta   90.00
_cell.angle_gamma   90.00
#
_symmetry.space_group_name_H-M   'P 1'
#
loop_
_entity.id
_entity.type
_entity.pdbx_description
1 polymer ?
#
loop_
_entity_poly.entity_id
_entity_poly.type
_entity_poly.pdbx_seq_one_letter_code
_entity_poly.pdbx_strand_id
1 'polypeptide(L)'
;MLSSAPFTLFTLFSTLILSSVPSVRYKSLINSIQQNNDTLKPCPMKAIQLEEEWIDKTDEWKENEWNNWKLELEKNWKFFHLSLQNEKNMWVKNKTNEWIDWMQRMNNKWTHYNENLNETYKSNILEKSLTWDEEDWKYWANTEMKTLIVKDWENWINQCEVNMNKWIENKWIHWRSYQIMTWLNSEWKHAENIHWLKKERLEWTKPSNVKNTGDWLKWKERMYRQSDEWLTWVQNKEKLILNNKCIYWEKWKNNKNTLFDKWTKEFLNKWISEKKWNALTNERQM
;
A
#
# COMPACT_ATOMS: atom_id res chain seq x y z
N MET A 1 -19.88 0.77 11.95
CA MET A 1 -20.03 -0.43 11.10
C MET A 1 -18.70 -0.66 10.40
N LEU A 2 -17.97 -1.71 10.83
CA LEU A 2 -16.70 -2.13 10.26
C LEU A 2 -16.98 -2.85 8.93
N SER A 3 -16.63 -2.20 7.82
CA SER A 3 -16.53 -2.85 6.51
C SER A 3 -15.06 -3.06 6.19
N SER A 4 -14.44 -4.04 6.83
CA SER A 4 -13.17 -4.61 6.38
C SER A 4 -13.47 -5.57 5.23
N ALA A 5 -13.52 -5.05 4.01
CA ALA A 5 -13.55 -5.90 2.83
C ALA A 5 -12.12 -6.42 2.56
N PRO A 6 -11.87 -7.74 2.58
CA PRO A 6 -10.59 -8.30 2.18
C PRO A 6 -10.59 -8.37 0.65
N PHE A 7 -10.20 -7.28 -0.02
CA PHE A 7 -10.10 -7.30 -1.48
C PHE A 7 -8.79 -7.98 -1.92
N THR A 8 -8.91 -9.27 -2.19
CA THR A 8 -8.34 -10.00 -3.34
C THR A 8 -6.87 -9.76 -3.68
N LEU A 9 -5.96 -10.57 -3.11
CA LEU A 9 -4.54 -10.61 -3.50
C LEU A 9 -4.08 -12.01 -3.92
N PHE A 10 -4.98 -12.81 -4.50
CA PHE A 10 -4.71 -14.20 -4.89
C PHE A 10 -4.45 -14.42 -6.39
N THR A 11 -4.45 -13.39 -7.23
CA THR A 11 -4.34 -13.55 -8.69
C THR A 11 -3.02 -13.11 -9.32
N LEU A 12 -2.12 -12.44 -8.58
CA LEU A 12 -0.90 -11.87 -9.21
C LEU A 12 0.34 -12.75 -9.16
N PHE A 13 0.45 -13.71 -8.24
CA PHE A 13 1.70 -14.48 -8.09
C PHE A 13 1.89 -15.62 -9.10
N SER A 14 0.81 -16.30 -9.51
CA SER A 14 0.90 -17.27 -10.61
C SER A 14 1.23 -16.58 -11.94
N THR A 15 0.74 -15.35 -12.15
CA THR A 15 1.15 -14.55 -13.30
C THR A 15 2.56 -14.02 -13.17
N LEU A 16 3.05 -13.60 -11.99
CA LEU A 16 4.40 -13.03 -11.84
C LEU A 16 5.50 -14.04 -12.11
N ILE A 17 5.39 -15.32 -11.73
CA ILE A 17 6.41 -16.31 -12.10
C ILE A 17 6.40 -16.62 -13.62
N LEU A 18 5.25 -16.39 -14.28
CA LEU A 18 5.11 -16.48 -15.75
C LEU A 18 5.34 -15.14 -16.49
N SER A 19 5.34 -14.00 -15.80
CA SER A 19 5.36 -12.64 -16.38
C SER A 19 6.47 -11.73 -15.85
N SER A 20 7.27 -12.16 -14.87
CA SER A 20 8.40 -11.41 -14.32
C SER A 20 9.65 -11.48 -15.19
N VAL A 21 9.54 -11.90 -16.45
CA VAL A 21 10.44 -11.38 -17.48
C VAL A 21 9.89 -9.99 -17.83
N PRO A 22 10.59 -8.88 -17.54
CA PRO A 22 10.13 -7.55 -17.96
C PRO A 22 9.91 -7.57 -19.47
N SER A 23 8.63 -7.54 -19.88
CA SER A 23 8.20 -7.71 -21.27
C SER A 23 8.83 -6.68 -22.21
N VAL A 24 9.33 -5.56 -21.67
CA VAL A 24 10.02 -4.49 -22.40
C VAL A 24 11.46 -4.87 -22.77
N ARG A 25 12.20 -5.57 -21.89
CA ARG A 25 13.55 -6.07 -22.22
C ARG A 25 13.47 -7.33 -23.08
N TYR A 26 12.41 -8.13 -22.90
CA TYR A 26 12.09 -9.28 -23.74
C TYR A 26 11.67 -8.88 -25.16
N LYS A 27 10.81 -7.86 -25.34
CA LYS A 27 10.48 -7.31 -26.67
C LYS A 27 11.69 -6.73 -27.37
N SER A 28 12.57 -6.03 -26.64
CA SER A 28 13.83 -5.53 -27.19
C SER A 28 14.77 -6.66 -27.65
N LEU A 29 14.87 -7.74 -26.85
CA LEU A 29 15.64 -8.95 -27.19
C LEU A 29 15.02 -9.74 -28.35
N ILE A 30 13.68 -9.83 -28.43
CA ILE A 30 12.97 -10.53 -29.52
C ILE A 30 13.04 -9.72 -30.82
N ASN A 31 12.91 -8.40 -30.76
CA ASN A 31 13.06 -7.53 -31.94
C ASN A 31 14.49 -7.57 -32.49
N SER A 32 15.51 -7.68 -31.62
CA SER A 32 16.90 -7.86 -32.05
C SER A 32 17.20 -9.27 -32.58
N ILE A 33 16.45 -10.29 -32.14
CA ILE A 33 16.53 -11.65 -32.70
C ILE A 33 15.82 -11.73 -34.07
N GLN A 34 14.66 -11.08 -34.24
CA GLN A 34 13.89 -11.08 -35.50
C GLN A 34 14.56 -10.30 -36.63
N GLN A 35 15.35 -9.25 -36.31
CA GLN A 35 16.11 -8.49 -37.31
C GLN A 35 17.42 -9.14 -37.77
N ASN A 36 17.85 -10.24 -37.14
CA ASN A 36 19.16 -10.87 -37.40
C ASN A 36 19.08 -12.25 -38.08
N ASN A 37 17.93 -12.63 -38.64
CA ASN A 37 17.76 -13.93 -39.31
C ASN A 37 18.58 -14.10 -40.61
N ASP A 38 19.22 -13.04 -41.13
CA ASP A 38 20.04 -13.13 -42.35
C ASP A 38 21.56 -13.13 -42.14
N THR A 39 22.08 -13.07 -40.90
CA THR A 39 23.51 -13.33 -40.65
C THR A 39 23.76 -13.94 -39.27
N LEU A 40 23.74 -15.27 -39.20
CA LEU A 40 24.20 -16.02 -38.01
C LEU A 40 25.69 -15.77 -37.77
N LYS A 41 26.01 -14.87 -36.83
CA LYS A 41 27.26 -14.96 -36.08
C LYS A 41 27.09 -16.03 -34.99
N PRO A 42 28.03 -16.96 -34.81
CA PRO A 42 27.93 -17.99 -33.79
C PRO A 42 27.78 -17.34 -32.40
N CYS A 43 26.80 -17.79 -31.62
CA CYS A 43 26.70 -17.46 -30.19
C CYS A 43 28.03 -17.85 -29.50
N PRO A 44 28.61 -17.02 -28.61
CA PRO A 44 29.89 -17.36 -28.01
C PRO A 44 29.77 -18.67 -27.23
N MET A 45 30.55 -19.67 -27.63
CA MET A 45 30.60 -21.02 -27.06
C MET A 45 30.73 -21.02 -25.52
N LYS A 46 31.34 -19.97 -24.95
CA LYS A 46 31.42 -19.73 -23.49
C LYS A 46 30.08 -19.52 -22.79
N ALA A 47 29.10 -18.86 -23.42
CA ALA A 47 27.79 -18.61 -22.81
C ALA A 47 26.93 -19.88 -22.77
N ILE A 48 27.05 -20.72 -23.81
CA ILE A 48 26.36 -22.02 -23.90
C ILE A 48 26.96 -23.01 -22.89
N GLN A 49 28.30 -23.07 -22.79
CA GLN A 49 28.99 -23.90 -21.79
C GLN A 49 28.66 -23.52 -20.35
N LEU A 50 28.52 -22.22 -20.06
CA LEU A 50 28.12 -21.75 -18.72
C LEU A 50 26.65 -22.15 -18.42
N GLU A 51 25.73 -22.01 -19.38
CA GLU A 51 24.34 -22.44 -19.23
C GLU A 51 24.21 -23.95 -18.95
N GLU A 52 25.00 -24.79 -19.63
CA GLU A 52 25.04 -26.24 -19.39
C GLU A 52 25.56 -26.59 -17.98
N GLU A 53 26.60 -25.89 -17.50
CA GLU A 53 27.19 -26.12 -16.17
C GLU A 53 26.25 -25.75 -15.00
N TRP A 54 25.38 -24.75 -15.20
CA TRP A 54 24.37 -24.36 -14.19
C TRP A 54 23.17 -25.32 -14.15
N ILE A 55 22.81 -25.91 -15.28
CA ILE A 55 21.71 -26.89 -15.37
C ILE A 55 22.10 -28.18 -14.65
N ASP A 56 23.35 -28.61 -14.78
CA ASP A 56 23.91 -29.84 -14.20
C ASP A 56 24.17 -29.78 -12.68
N LYS A 57 23.92 -28.64 -12.02
CA LYS A 57 23.99 -28.57 -10.56
C LYS A 57 22.97 -29.53 -9.93
N THR A 58 23.38 -30.21 -8.86
CA THR A 58 22.54 -31.18 -8.15
C THR A 58 21.33 -30.51 -7.50
N ASP A 59 20.24 -31.25 -7.34
CA ASP A 59 19.03 -30.75 -6.66
C ASP A 59 19.33 -30.34 -5.21
N GLU A 60 20.26 -31.03 -4.53
CA GLU A 60 20.73 -30.68 -3.19
C GLU A 60 21.40 -29.30 -3.16
N TRP A 61 22.27 -29.01 -4.13
CA TRP A 61 22.92 -27.71 -4.23
C TRP A 61 21.88 -26.60 -4.46
N LYS A 62 20.92 -26.83 -5.36
CA LYS A 62 19.84 -25.87 -5.67
C LYS A 62 18.93 -25.60 -4.46
N GLU A 63 18.70 -26.62 -3.63
CA GLU A 63 17.96 -26.48 -2.38
C GLU A 63 18.77 -25.71 -1.33
N ASN A 64 20.08 -25.96 -1.23
CA ASN A 64 20.95 -25.21 -0.34
C ASN A 64 20.97 -23.71 -0.67
N GLU A 65 21.03 -23.36 -1.96
CA GLU A 65 20.96 -21.97 -2.41
C GLU A 65 19.64 -21.29 -2.02
N TRP A 66 18.52 -22.00 -2.11
CA TRP A 66 17.22 -21.50 -1.66
C TRP A 66 17.19 -21.26 -0.15
N ASN A 67 17.74 -22.19 0.63
CA ASN A 67 17.85 -22.04 2.08
C ASN A 67 18.77 -20.89 2.48
N ASN A 68 19.91 -20.71 1.80
CA ASN A 68 20.81 -19.58 1.99
C ASN A 68 20.10 -18.25 1.71
N TRP A 69 19.36 -18.17 0.60
CA TRP A 69 18.58 -16.98 0.26
C TRP A 69 17.50 -16.68 1.31
N LYS A 70 16.78 -17.70 1.82
CA LYS A 70 15.79 -17.52 2.91
C LYS A 70 16.43 -17.01 4.20
N LEU A 71 17.63 -17.47 4.55
CA LEU A 71 18.36 -16.98 5.73
C LEU A 71 18.71 -15.49 5.58
N GLU A 72 19.15 -15.08 4.39
CA GLU A 72 19.47 -13.68 4.13
C GLU A 72 18.20 -12.82 4.06
N LEU A 73 17.12 -13.33 3.48
CA LEU A 73 15.80 -12.72 3.47
C LEU A 73 15.31 -12.39 4.89
N GLU A 74 15.48 -13.32 5.84
CA GLU A 74 15.10 -13.10 7.24
C GLU A 74 15.94 -12.00 7.91
N LYS A 75 17.22 -11.89 7.59
CA LYS A 75 18.05 -10.77 8.07
C LYS A 75 17.57 -9.45 7.48
N ASN A 76 17.37 -9.40 6.17
CA ASN A 76 16.91 -8.22 5.45
C ASN A 76 15.52 -7.77 5.93
N TRP A 77 14.65 -8.72 6.27
CA TRP A 77 13.36 -8.41 6.87
C TRP A 77 13.54 -7.60 8.15
N LYS A 78 14.46 -7.99 9.04
CA LYS A 78 14.64 -7.33 10.36
C LYS A 78 15.02 -5.88 10.20
N PHE A 79 15.92 -5.60 9.26
CA PHE A 79 16.30 -4.23 8.92
C PHE A 79 15.14 -3.43 8.33
N PHE A 80 14.43 -4.01 7.36
CA PHE A 80 13.26 -3.38 6.75
C PHE A 80 12.19 -3.04 7.78
N HIS A 81 11.84 -3.97 8.66
CA HIS A 81 10.82 -3.73 9.65
C HIS A 81 11.21 -2.69 10.68
N LEU A 82 12.47 -2.72 11.16
CA LEU A 82 12.97 -1.70 12.07
C LEU A 82 12.90 -0.31 11.43
N SER A 83 13.34 -0.21 10.17
CA SER A 83 13.23 1.01 9.37
C SER A 83 11.77 1.47 9.24
N LEU A 84 10.85 0.56 8.92
CA LEU A 84 9.42 0.86 8.82
C LEU A 84 8.83 1.38 10.15
N GLN A 85 9.21 0.79 11.29
CA GLN A 85 8.77 1.28 12.60
C GLN A 85 9.30 2.68 12.92
N ASN A 86 10.58 2.93 12.60
CA ASN A 86 11.19 4.24 12.82
C ASN A 86 10.51 5.32 11.97
N GLU A 87 10.26 5.02 10.69
CA GLU A 87 9.55 5.93 9.80
C GLU A 87 8.11 6.18 10.24
N LYS A 88 7.38 5.15 10.70
CA LYS A 88 6.04 5.33 11.31
C LYS A 88 6.10 6.32 12.47
N ASN A 89 7.08 6.18 13.36
CA ASN A 89 7.24 7.07 14.51
C ASN A 89 7.57 8.51 14.09
N MET A 90 8.42 8.69 13.07
CA MET A 90 8.72 10.01 12.51
C MET A 90 7.49 10.65 11.86
N TRP A 91 6.71 9.86 11.12
CA TRP A 91 5.46 10.32 10.50
C TRP A 91 4.48 10.84 11.56
N VAL A 92 4.29 10.12 12.67
CA VAL A 92 3.45 10.57 13.79
C VAL A 92 3.95 11.87 14.40
N LYS A 93 5.27 12.05 14.55
CA LYS A 93 5.84 13.31 15.04
C LYS A 93 5.49 14.48 14.12
N ASN A 94 5.69 14.31 12.81
CA ASN A 94 5.40 15.33 11.81
C ASN A 94 3.90 15.68 11.75
N LYS A 95 3.01 14.72 12.04
CA LYS A 95 1.56 14.99 12.13
C LYS A 95 1.16 16.02 13.16
N THR A 96 1.99 16.30 14.16
CA THR A 96 1.72 17.37 15.12
C THR A 96 1.67 18.74 14.45
N ASN A 97 2.55 19.01 13.47
CA ASN A 97 2.56 20.29 12.77
C ASN A 97 1.36 20.39 11.83
N GLU A 98 1.07 19.32 11.09
CA GLU A 98 -0.12 19.28 10.22
C GLU A 98 -1.42 19.45 11.01
N TRP A 99 -1.48 18.94 12.25
CA TRP A 99 -2.60 19.13 13.15
C TRP A 99 -2.76 20.59 13.55
N ILE A 100 -1.67 21.32 13.83
CA ILE A 100 -1.73 22.75 14.16
C ILE A 100 -2.31 23.52 12.98
N ASP A 101 -1.81 23.28 11.76
CA ASP A 101 -2.32 23.94 10.56
C ASP A 101 -3.79 23.58 10.30
N TRP A 102 -4.16 22.32 10.54
CA TRP A 102 -5.54 21.87 10.42
C TRP A 102 -6.44 22.58 11.44
N MET A 103 -6.04 22.69 12.70
CA MET A 103 -6.78 23.41 13.73
C MET A 103 -6.97 24.88 13.39
N GLN A 104 -5.96 25.54 12.83
CA GLN A 104 -6.09 26.93 12.36
C GLN A 104 -7.14 27.04 11.24
N ARG A 105 -7.11 26.14 10.25
CA ARG A 105 -8.12 26.09 9.18
C ARG A 105 -9.52 25.84 9.75
N MET A 106 -9.65 24.93 10.71
CA MET A 106 -10.92 24.65 11.37
C MET A 106 -11.44 25.86 12.15
N ASN A 107 -10.59 26.52 12.92
CA ASN A 107 -10.95 27.73 13.63
C ASN A 107 -11.43 28.82 12.66
N ASN A 108 -10.74 29.01 11.54
CA ASN A 108 -11.12 30.00 10.54
C ASN A 108 -12.45 29.65 9.86
N LYS A 109 -12.62 28.38 9.44
CA LYS A 109 -13.85 27.87 8.82
C LYS A 109 -15.08 28.13 9.69
N TRP A 110 -15.00 27.80 10.98
CA TRP A 110 -16.12 27.89 11.90
C TRP A 110 -16.30 29.28 12.52
N THR A 111 -15.25 30.11 12.59
CA THR A 111 -15.38 31.52 12.99
C THR A 111 -16.07 32.35 11.91
N HIS A 112 -15.75 32.11 10.64
CA HIS A 112 -16.35 32.75 9.47
C HIS A 112 -17.38 31.84 8.83
N TYR A 113 -18.21 31.22 9.68
CA TYR A 113 -19.17 30.19 9.31
C TYR A 113 -20.14 30.61 8.20
N ASN A 114 -20.45 31.90 8.14
CA ASN A 114 -21.38 32.45 7.15
C ASN A 114 -20.81 32.50 5.72
N GLU A 115 -19.50 32.67 5.59
CA GLU A 115 -18.80 32.82 4.30
C GLU A 115 -18.28 31.49 3.76
N ASN A 116 -17.92 30.55 4.66
CA ASN A 116 -17.20 29.32 4.32
C ASN A 116 -18.06 28.05 4.32
N LEU A 117 -19.39 28.20 4.43
CA LEU A 117 -20.32 27.10 4.35
C LEU A 117 -20.69 26.75 2.90
N ASN A 118 -21.01 25.49 2.67
CA ASN A 118 -21.68 25.07 1.46
C ASN A 118 -23.04 25.80 1.35
N GLU A 119 -23.31 26.41 0.20
CA GLU A 119 -24.54 27.17 -0.08
C GLU A 119 -25.81 26.38 0.24
N THR A 120 -25.88 25.10 -0.12
CA THR A 120 -27.03 24.24 0.17
C THR A 120 -27.29 24.09 1.66
N TYR A 121 -26.21 23.96 2.45
CA TYR A 121 -26.34 23.83 3.90
C TYR A 121 -26.69 25.17 4.56
N LYS A 122 -26.12 26.27 4.05
CA LYS A 122 -26.48 27.63 4.46
C LYS A 122 -27.96 27.92 4.20
N SER A 123 -28.47 27.62 3.01
CA SER A 123 -29.90 27.77 2.67
C SER A 123 -30.80 26.95 3.58
N ASN A 124 -30.45 25.68 3.84
CA ASN A 124 -31.25 24.83 4.74
C ASN A 124 -31.31 25.36 6.18
N ILE A 125 -30.20 25.89 6.71
CA ILE A 125 -30.22 26.51 8.06
C ILE A 125 -31.03 27.80 8.03
N LEU A 126 -30.85 28.64 7.01
CA LEU A 126 -31.60 29.89 6.89
C LEU A 126 -33.10 29.64 6.78
N GLU A 127 -33.54 28.58 6.11
CA GLU A 127 -34.94 28.20 6.05
C GLU A 127 -35.46 27.69 7.40
N LYS A 128 -34.74 26.74 8.03
CA LYS A 128 -35.14 26.19 9.34
C LYS A 128 -35.21 27.26 10.43
N SER A 129 -34.28 28.22 10.41
CA SER A 129 -34.14 29.24 11.45
C SER A 129 -35.01 30.48 11.24
N LEU A 130 -36.06 30.40 10.43
CA LEU A 130 -37.04 31.49 10.26
C LEU A 130 -37.85 31.74 11.52
N THR A 131 -38.15 30.70 12.30
CA THR A 131 -38.97 30.78 13.51
C THR A 131 -38.17 30.58 14.79
N TRP A 132 -36.84 30.49 14.69
CA TRP A 132 -35.98 30.15 15.83
C TRP A 132 -35.84 31.30 16.82
N ASP A 133 -36.01 30.97 18.09
CA ASP A 133 -35.63 31.83 19.19
C ASP A 133 -34.18 31.53 19.65
N GLU A 134 -33.76 32.18 20.74
CA GLU A 134 -32.42 31.99 21.29
C GLU A 134 -32.16 30.55 21.79
N GLU A 135 -33.18 29.87 22.31
CA GLU A 135 -33.05 28.50 22.79
C GLU A 135 -32.93 27.50 21.64
N ASP A 136 -33.64 27.73 20.54
CA ASP A 136 -33.48 26.95 19.31
C ASP A 136 -32.06 27.06 18.75
N TRP A 137 -31.48 28.27 18.73
CA TRP A 137 -30.09 28.49 18.30
C TRP A 137 -29.07 27.78 19.21
N LYS A 138 -29.27 27.85 20.53
CA LYS A 138 -28.45 27.11 21.50
C LYS A 138 -28.54 25.61 21.31
N TYR A 139 -29.75 25.09 21.08
CA TYR A 139 -29.97 23.68 20.81
C TYR A 139 -29.25 23.24 19.55
N TRP A 140 -29.41 23.97 18.45
CA TRP A 140 -28.76 23.67 17.18
C TRP A 140 -27.23 23.68 17.28
N ALA A 141 -26.65 24.67 17.97
CA ALA A 141 -25.21 24.77 18.17
C ALA A 141 -24.65 23.55 18.93
N ASN A 142 -25.35 23.13 19.99
CA ASN A 142 -24.93 22.00 20.81
C ASN A 142 -25.18 20.62 20.16
N THR A 143 -25.97 20.56 19.09
CA THR A 143 -26.35 19.32 18.41
C THR A 143 -25.78 19.25 16.99
N GLU A 144 -26.44 19.86 16.02
CA GLU A 144 -26.09 19.78 14.59
C GLU A 144 -24.71 20.40 14.32
N MET A 145 -24.44 21.62 14.82
CA MET A 145 -23.15 22.29 14.58
C MET A 145 -21.99 21.50 15.18
N LYS A 146 -22.13 21.08 16.45
CA LYS A 146 -21.16 20.21 17.12
C LYS A 146 -20.92 18.92 16.35
N THR A 147 -21.98 18.28 15.85
CA THR A 147 -21.88 17.04 15.08
C THR A 147 -21.06 17.24 13.80
N LEU A 148 -21.25 18.35 13.09
CA LEU A 148 -20.46 18.66 11.91
C LEU A 148 -18.99 18.93 12.23
N ILE A 149 -18.71 19.68 13.31
CA ILE A 149 -17.34 19.94 13.78
C ILE A 149 -16.64 18.61 14.08
N VAL A 150 -17.30 17.72 14.83
CA VAL A 150 -16.76 16.39 15.17
C VAL A 150 -16.54 15.54 13.91
N LYS A 151 -17.47 15.58 12.96
CA LYS A 151 -17.35 14.85 11.70
C LYS A 151 -16.15 15.31 10.86
N ASP A 152 -15.86 16.61 10.83
CA ASP A 152 -14.66 17.13 10.16
C ASP A 152 -13.37 16.56 10.77
N TRP A 153 -13.32 16.45 12.10
CA TRP A 153 -12.21 15.82 12.81
C TRP A 153 -12.06 14.33 12.50
N GLU A 154 -13.16 13.57 12.61
CA GLU A 154 -13.18 12.14 12.30
C GLU A 154 -12.73 11.88 10.86
N ASN A 155 -13.22 12.66 9.91
CA ASN A 155 -12.81 12.57 8.52
C ASN A 155 -11.31 12.79 8.34
N TRP A 156 -10.75 13.81 8.98
CA TRP A 156 -9.32 14.11 8.88
C TRP A 156 -8.44 13.00 9.49
N ILE A 157 -8.83 12.47 10.66
CA ILE A 157 -8.14 11.35 11.30
C ILE A 157 -8.22 10.10 10.41
N ASN A 158 -9.40 9.78 9.87
CA ASN A 158 -9.59 8.63 8.99
C ASN A 158 -8.72 8.75 7.73
N GLN A 159 -8.64 9.94 7.11
CA GLN A 159 -7.76 10.18 5.97
C GLN A 159 -6.29 9.97 6.33
N CYS A 160 -5.86 10.42 7.52
CA CYS A 160 -4.51 10.19 8.00
C CYS A 160 -4.20 8.70 8.15
N GLU A 161 -5.12 7.91 8.72
CA GLU A 161 -4.96 6.45 8.87
C GLU A 161 -4.92 5.73 7.53
N VAL A 162 -5.82 6.07 6.59
CA VAL A 162 -5.82 5.51 5.23
C VAL A 162 -4.51 5.82 4.51
N ASN A 163 -4.02 7.05 4.60
CA ASN A 163 -2.77 7.46 3.98
C ASN A 163 -1.56 6.72 4.56
N MET A 164 -1.52 6.54 5.88
CA MET A 164 -0.46 5.76 6.54
C MET A 164 -0.50 4.30 6.10
N ASN A 165 -1.68 3.68 6.06
CA ASN A 165 -1.84 2.29 5.65
C ASN A 165 -1.40 2.06 4.19
N LYS A 166 -1.84 2.94 3.28
CA LYS A 166 -1.43 2.90 1.87
C LYS A 166 0.08 3.04 1.70
N TRP A 167 0.71 3.92 2.46
CA TRP A 167 2.15 4.11 2.43
C TRP A 167 2.90 2.87 2.93
N ILE A 168 2.45 2.26 4.04
CA ILE A 168 3.01 1.00 4.55
C ILE A 168 2.88 -0.12 3.53
N GLU A 169 1.69 -0.27 2.94
CA GLU A 169 1.39 -1.27 1.92
C GLU A 169 2.31 -1.11 0.71
N ASN A 170 2.45 0.10 0.16
CA ASN A 170 3.35 0.37 -0.96
C ASN A 170 4.80 0.01 -0.63
N LYS A 171 5.31 0.40 0.55
CA LYS A 171 6.67 0.04 0.97
C LYS A 171 6.85 -1.47 1.07
N TRP A 172 5.88 -2.18 1.63
CA TRP A 172 5.90 -3.62 1.72
C TRP A 172 5.88 -4.29 0.34
N ILE A 173 5.00 -3.85 -0.56
CA ILE A 173 4.91 -4.34 -1.94
C ILE A 173 6.24 -4.15 -2.68
N HIS A 174 6.83 -2.96 -2.60
CA HIS A 174 8.11 -2.70 -3.24
C HIS A 174 9.22 -3.58 -2.67
N TRP A 175 9.31 -3.66 -1.34
CA TRP A 175 10.35 -4.45 -0.69
C TRP A 175 10.23 -5.94 -1.01
N ARG A 176 9.04 -6.55 -0.86
CA ARG A 176 8.84 -7.98 -1.14
C ARG A 176 9.09 -8.32 -2.61
N SER A 177 8.68 -7.43 -3.53
CA SER A 177 8.92 -7.59 -4.97
C SER A 177 10.41 -7.53 -5.29
N TYR A 178 11.14 -6.61 -4.66
CA TYR A 178 12.59 -6.52 -4.80
C TYR A 178 13.26 -7.80 -4.31
N GLN A 179 12.90 -8.30 -3.12
CA GLN A 179 13.51 -9.52 -2.57
C GLN A 179 13.29 -10.74 -3.48
N ILE A 180 12.07 -11.02 -3.92
CA ILE A 180 11.84 -12.18 -4.80
C ILE A 180 12.56 -12.02 -6.16
N MET A 181 12.73 -10.78 -6.64
CA MET A 181 13.50 -10.51 -7.84
C MET A 181 15.00 -10.75 -7.65
N THR A 182 15.57 -10.60 -6.46
CA THR A 182 16.99 -10.97 -6.22
C THR A 182 17.19 -12.48 -6.34
N TRP A 183 16.21 -13.28 -5.90
CA TRP A 183 16.23 -14.73 -6.09
C TRP A 183 16.09 -15.12 -7.56
N LEU A 184 15.07 -14.60 -8.24
CA LEU A 184 14.76 -14.97 -9.63
C LEU A 184 15.84 -14.55 -10.64
N ASN A 185 16.62 -13.53 -10.30
CA ASN A 185 17.74 -13.03 -11.12
C ASN A 185 19.10 -13.56 -10.68
N SER A 186 19.18 -14.50 -9.73
CA SER A 186 20.46 -15.17 -9.46
C SER A 186 20.90 -15.92 -10.72
N GLU A 187 22.20 -15.92 -11.00
CA GLU A 187 22.75 -16.34 -12.30
C GLU A 187 22.26 -17.74 -12.70
N TRP A 188 22.37 -18.70 -11.79
CA TRP A 188 21.96 -20.08 -12.02
C TRP A 188 20.44 -20.24 -12.13
N LYS A 189 19.66 -19.54 -11.28
CA LYS A 189 18.21 -19.66 -11.25
C LYS A 189 17.60 -19.07 -12.51
N HIS A 190 18.14 -17.95 -12.95
CA HIS A 190 17.75 -17.29 -14.18
C HIS A 190 18.03 -18.17 -15.40
N ALA A 191 19.25 -18.72 -15.49
CA ALA A 191 19.64 -19.62 -16.57
C ALA A 191 18.77 -20.88 -16.61
N GLU A 192 18.57 -21.55 -15.46
CA GLU A 192 17.73 -22.74 -15.34
C GLU A 192 16.27 -22.45 -15.78
N ASN A 193 15.69 -21.35 -15.29
CA ASN A 193 14.32 -20.98 -15.65
C ASN A 193 14.20 -20.68 -17.15
N ILE A 194 15.15 -19.96 -17.75
CA ILE A 194 15.16 -19.70 -19.19
C ILE A 194 15.25 -20.99 -19.99
N HIS A 195 16.12 -21.92 -19.58
CA HIS A 195 16.28 -23.21 -20.25
C HIS A 195 14.96 -23.99 -20.27
N TRP A 196 14.35 -24.22 -19.10
CA TRP A 196 13.14 -25.03 -19.01
C TRP A 196 11.93 -24.35 -19.65
N LEU A 197 11.78 -23.02 -19.57
CA LEU A 197 10.71 -22.28 -20.24
C LEU A 197 10.87 -22.31 -21.77
N LYS A 198 12.09 -22.19 -22.30
CA LYS A 198 12.37 -22.34 -23.74
C LYS A 198 12.00 -23.75 -24.20
N LYS A 199 12.41 -24.76 -23.44
CA LYS A 199 12.12 -26.18 -23.74
C LYS A 199 10.62 -26.47 -23.72
N GLU A 200 9.90 -26.03 -22.69
CA GLU A 200 8.43 -26.11 -22.56
C GLU A 200 7.73 -25.50 -23.79
N ARG A 201 8.18 -24.32 -24.25
CA ARG A 201 7.62 -23.66 -25.44
C ARG A 201 7.90 -24.44 -26.74
N LEU A 202 9.12 -24.94 -26.92
CA LEU A 202 9.55 -25.57 -28.17
C LEU A 202 9.06 -27.02 -28.30
N GLU A 203 9.05 -27.79 -27.22
CA GLU A 203 8.74 -29.22 -27.26
C GLU A 203 7.25 -29.52 -27.15
N TRP A 204 6.45 -28.74 -26.41
CA TRP A 204 5.02 -29.04 -26.26
C TRP A 204 4.11 -28.44 -27.33
N THR A 205 4.69 -27.72 -28.29
CA THR A 205 3.99 -27.46 -29.56
C THR A 205 3.95 -28.70 -30.46
N LYS A 206 4.77 -29.73 -30.18
CA LYS A 206 4.81 -31.01 -30.91
C LYS A 206 5.00 -32.19 -29.93
N PRO A 207 3.92 -32.83 -29.47
CA PRO A 207 3.94 -33.88 -28.43
C PRO A 207 4.91 -35.05 -28.67
N SER A 208 5.27 -35.32 -29.93
CA SER A 208 6.23 -36.36 -30.31
C SER A 208 7.68 -36.09 -29.89
N ASN A 209 8.02 -34.85 -29.49
CA ASN A 209 9.39 -34.41 -29.24
C ASN A 209 9.76 -34.34 -27.76
N VAL A 210 8.82 -34.63 -26.86
CA VAL A 210 9.04 -34.47 -25.41
C VAL A 210 10.04 -35.52 -24.93
N LYS A 211 11.26 -35.08 -24.60
CA LYS A 211 12.32 -35.91 -24.02
C LYS A 211 12.74 -35.35 -22.66
N ASN A 212 13.08 -36.25 -21.74
CA ASN A 212 13.56 -35.91 -20.40
C ASN A 212 12.51 -35.21 -19.51
N THR A 213 11.33 -35.83 -19.37
CA THR A 213 10.21 -35.36 -18.54
C THR A 213 10.54 -35.35 -17.04
N GLY A 214 11.45 -36.21 -16.58
CA GLY A 214 11.83 -36.33 -15.16
C GLY A 214 12.47 -35.07 -14.59
N ASP A 215 13.51 -34.54 -15.24
CA ASP A 215 14.21 -33.34 -14.74
C ASP A 215 13.37 -32.08 -14.86
N TRP A 216 12.54 -31.99 -15.91
CA TRP A 216 11.56 -30.93 -16.03
C TRP A 216 10.52 -30.99 -14.90
N LEU A 217 10.01 -32.18 -14.56
CA LEU A 217 9.04 -32.36 -13.48
C LEU A 217 9.66 -31.96 -12.13
N LYS A 218 10.90 -32.37 -11.86
CA LYS A 218 11.65 -31.94 -10.66
C LYS A 218 11.81 -30.42 -10.60
N TRP A 219 12.10 -29.77 -11.73
CA TRP A 219 12.16 -28.31 -11.79
C TRP A 219 10.80 -27.67 -11.47
N LYS A 220 9.70 -28.16 -12.06
CA LYS A 220 8.34 -27.68 -11.76
C LYS A 220 7.99 -27.86 -10.28
N GLU A 221 8.22 -29.04 -9.72
CA GLU A 221 7.96 -29.34 -8.32
C GLU A 221 8.75 -28.39 -7.39
N ARG A 222 10.03 -28.15 -7.70
CA ARG A 222 10.84 -27.16 -6.98
C ARG A 222 10.27 -25.74 -7.11
N MET A 223 9.84 -25.33 -8.29
CA MET A 223 9.21 -24.02 -8.50
C MET A 223 7.94 -23.86 -7.68
N TYR A 224 7.08 -24.88 -7.65
CA TYR A 224 5.86 -24.88 -6.84
C TYR A 224 6.17 -24.79 -5.34
N ARG A 225 7.08 -25.64 -4.84
CA ARG A 225 7.51 -25.61 -3.43
C ARG A 225 8.05 -24.24 -3.02
N GLN A 226 8.98 -23.67 -3.80
CA GLN A 226 9.57 -22.37 -3.51
C GLN A 226 8.52 -21.25 -3.53
N SER A 227 7.54 -21.33 -4.43
CA SER A 227 6.44 -20.36 -4.51
C SER A 227 5.53 -20.42 -3.29
N ASP A 228 5.19 -21.63 -2.84
CA ASP A 228 4.36 -21.85 -1.65
C ASP A 228 5.07 -21.39 -0.37
N GLU A 229 6.35 -21.74 -0.22
CA GLU A 229 7.18 -21.27 0.89
C GLU A 229 7.28 -19.74 0.93
N TRP A 230 7.51 -19.10 -0.22
CA TRP A 230 7.54 -17.64 -0.34
C TRP A 230 6.20 -17.01 0.03
N LEU A 231 5.08 -17.53 -0.49
CA LEU A 231 3.75 -16.99 -0.22
C LEU A 231 3.39 -17.11 1.27
N THR A 232 3.64 -18.28 1.86
CA THR A 232 3.46 -18.54 3.29
C THR A 232 4.29 -17.57 4.12
N TRP A 233 5.55 -17.36 3.74
CA TRP A 233 6.43 -16.42 4.39
C TRP A 233 5.89 -14.99 4.31
N VAL A 234 5.52 -14.51 3.12
CA VAL A 234 4.94 -13.16 2.89
C VAL A 234 3.70 -12.95 3.76
N GLN A 235 2.76 -13.89 3.75
CA GLN A 235 1.52 -13.81 4.53
C GLN A 235 1.80 -13.73 6.04
N ASN A 236 2.77 -14.51 6.54
CA ASN A 236 3.15 -14.46 7.94
C ASN A 236 3.75 -13.11 8.33
N LYS A 237 4.59 -12.52 7.46
CA LYS A 237 5.18 -11.21 7.70
C LYS A 237 4.17 -10.07 7.57
N GLU A 238 3.20 -10.16 6.66
CA GLU A 238 2.08 -9.21 6.54
C GLU A 238 1.27 -9.14 7.83
N LYS A 239 0.94 -10.28 8.43
CA LYS A 239 0.28 -10.32 9.74
C LYS A 239 1.07 -9.56 10.80
N LEU A 240 2.41 -9.67 10.81
CA LEU A 240 3.25 -8.92 11.76
C LEU A 240 3.22 -7.41 11.49
N ILE A 241 3.21 -6.99 10.22
CA ILE A 241 3.14 -5.57 9.84
C ILE A 241 1.77 -4.98 10.25
N LEU A 242 0.68 -5.71 10.00
CA LEU A 242 -0.69 -5.30 10.31
C LEU A 242 -0.99 -5.31 11.81
N ASN A 243 -0.56 -6.36 12.52
CA ASN A 243 -0.78 -6.48 13.97
C ASN A 243 0.04 -5.47 14.78
N ASN A 244 1.08 -4.89 14.18
CA ASN A 244 1.86 -3.85 14.81
C ASN A 244 1.10 -2.50 14.74
N LYS A 245 0.06 -2.40 15.59
CA LYS A 245 -0.60 -1.13 15.90
C LYS A 245 0.46 -0.13 16.35
N CYS A 246 0.49 1.02 15.70
CA CYS A 246 1.41 2.08 16.08
C CYS A 246 0.97 2.67 17.42
N ILE A 247 1.56 2.20 18.53
CA ILE A 247 1.27 2.68 19.89
C ILE A 247 1.43 4.20 19.97
N TYR A 248 2.41 4.76 19.25
CA TYR A 248 2.62 6.20 19.17
C TYR A 248 1.47 6.93 18.48
N TRP A 249 0.92 6.39 17.39
CA TRP A 249 -0.25 6.97 16.72
C TRP A 249 -1.48 6.97 17.64
N GLU A 250 -1.75 5.86 18.31
CA GLU A 250 -2.90 5.77 19.23
C GLU A 250 -2.77 6.75 20.40
N LYS A 251 -1.58 6.86 21.00
CA LYS A 251 -1.30 7.86 22.05
C LYS A 251 -1.46 9.28 21.54
N TRP A 252 -0.96 9.56 20.33
CA TRP A 252 -1.07 10.87 19.70
C TRP A 252 -2.54 11.22 19.41
N LYS A 253 -3.30 10.31 18.81
CA LYS A 253 -4.73 10.47 18.50
C LYS A 253 -5.54 10.73 19.76
N ASN A 254 -5.33 9.96 20.82
CA ASN A 254 -6.01 10.17 22.10
C ASN A 254 -5.67 11.55 22.70
N ASN A 255 -4.41 11.97 22.67
CA ASN A 255 -4.02 13.31 23.12
C ASN A 255 -4.71 14.41 22.30
N LYS A 256 -4.74 14.27 20.97
CA LYS A 256 -5.37 15.27 20.09
C LYS A 256 -6.88 15.30 20.19
N ASN A 257 -7.54 14.16 20.39
CA ASN A 257 -8.97 14.09 20.69
C ASN A 257 -9.30 14.94 21.92
N THR A 258 -8.55 14.79 23.02
CA THR A 258 -8.78 15.59 24.24
C THR A 258 -8.63 17.10 23.99
N LEU A 259 -7.62 17.51 23.22
CA LEU A 259 -7.40 18.92 22.88
C LEU A 259 -8.51 19.45 21.97
N PHE A 260 -8.91 18.66 20.98
CA PHE A 260 -9.99 18.99 20.06
C PHE A 260 -11.32 19.13 20.79
N ASP A 261 -11.67 18.18 21.66
CA ASP A 261 -12.89 18.21 22.47
C ASP A 261 -12.95 19.44 23.36
N LYS A 262 -11.81 19.83 23.96
CA LYS A 262 -11.71 21.06 24.75
C LYS A 262 -11.95 22.29 23.88
N TRP A 263 -11.27 22.38 22.74
CA TRP A 263 -11.43 23.49 21.80
C TRP A 263 -12.88 23.59 21.28
N THR A 264 -13.53 22.47 20.92
CA THR A 264 -14.92 22.47 20.46
C THR A 264 -15.87 23.02 21.51
N LYS A 265 -15.71 22.62 22.78
CA LYS A 265 -16.54 23.16 23.88
C LYS A 265 -16.34 24.65 24.06
N GLU A 266 -15.10 25.12 24.09
CA GLU A 266 -14.77 26.55 24.23
C GLU A 266 -15.31 27.36 23.05
N PHE A 267 -15.16 26.85 21.83
CA PHE A 267 -15.66 27.47 20.61
C PHE A 267 -17.19 27.60 20.64
N LEU A 268 -17.92 26.52 20.94
CA LEU A 268 -19.39 26.54 20.98
C LEU A 268 -19.91 27.49 22.06
N ASN A 269 -19.31 27.46 23.26
CA ASN A 269 -19.68 28.37 24.34
C ASN A 269 -19.51 29.84 23.92
N LYS A 270 -18.38 30.16 23.27
CA LYS A 270 -18.11 31.51 22.76
C LYS A 270 -19.10 31.90 21.65
N TRP A 271 -19.35 31.00 20.71
CA TRP A 271 -20.31 31.23 19.62
C TRP A 271 -21.72 31.54 20.15
N ILE A 272 -22.13 30.82 21.20
CA ILE A 272 -23.42 31.03 21.89
C ILE A 272 -23.44 32.35 22.66
N SER A 273 -22.43 32.63 23.48
CA SER A 273 -22.40 33.85 24.31
C SER A 273 -22.38 35.12 23.46
N GLU A 274 -21.70 35.07 22.32
CA GLU A 274 -21.60 36.19 21.38
C GLU A 274 -22.77 36.26 20.41
N LYS A 275 -23.77 35.36 20.53
CA LYS A 275 -24.96 35.28 19.67
C LYS A 275 -24.61 35.38 18.18
N LYS A 276 -23.61 34.61 17.74
CA LYS A 276 -23.03 34.71 16.38
C LYS A 276 -24.04 34.47 15.26
N TRP A 277 -25.17 33.83 15.55
CA TRP A 277 -26.29 33.70 14.62
C TRP A 277 -26.92 35.04 14.19
N ASN A 278 -26.74 36.13 14.95
CA ASN A 278 -27.23 37.44 14.53
C ASN A 278 -26.62 37.89 13.18
N ALA A 279 -25.37 37.48 12.89
CA ALA A 279 -24.75 37.74 11.59
C ALA A 279 -25.43 36.96 10.45
N LEU A 280 -25.86 35.72 10.71
CA LEU A 280 -26.63 34.87 9.80
C LEU A 280 -28.02 35.47 9.50
N THR A 281 -28.70 35.99 10.51
CA THR A 281 -30.03 36.59 10.35
C THR A 281 -29.99 37.99 9.72
N ASN A 282 -28.89 38.74 9.88
CA ASN A 282 -28.75 40.08 9.30
C ASN A 282 -28.40 40.05 7.81
N GLU A 283 -27.63 39.05 7.34
CA GLU A 283 -27.46 38.79 5.89
C GLU A 283 -28.79 38.46 5.19
N ARG A 284 -29.83 38.08 5.96
CA ARG A 284 -31.19 37.81 5.49
C ARG A 284 -31.98 39.10 5.15
N GLN A 285 -31.54 40.26 5.65
CA GLN A 285 -32.23 41.56 5.51
C GLN A 285 -31.61 42.48 4.44
N MET A 286 -30.51 42.07 3.81
CA MET A 286 -29.92 42.72 2.62
C MET A 286 -30.37 42.00 1.35
#